data_AF-A0A7W3SY66-F1
#
_entry.id   AF-A0A7W3SY66-F1
#
_cell.length_a   1.000
_cell.length_b   1.000
_cell.length_c   1.000
_cell.angle_alpha   90.00
_cell.angle_beta   90.00
_cell.angle_gamma   90.00
#
_symmetry.space_group_name_H-M   'P 1'
#
loop_
_entity.id
_entity.type
_entity.pdbx_description
1 polymer ?
#
loop_
_entity_poly.entity_id
_entity_poly.type
_entity_poly.pdbx_seq_one_letter_code
_entity_poly.pdbx_strand_id
1 'polypeptide(L)'
;MFTVQEQYRMALSLIAVAAFFDVLDGLLARLLHCTSEFGKQLDSLADLISFGAAPVYLIFFYKLSDMQGLGAAAAIMFLACGALRLARFNLLPPSKKFTGLPITAAGILLSCLSLLDEQVKPHLFIILITVLSLLMVSRIPFPSLKKIAARK
;
A
#
# COMPACT_ATOMS: atom_id res chain seq x y z
N MET A 1 -0.71 18.31 6.31
CA MET A 1 -0.83 17.68 7.64
C MET A 1 -2.32 17.48 7.98
N PHE A 2 -3.10 16.88 7.07
CA PHE A 2 -4.57 16.81 7.19
C PHE A 2 -5.06 15.73 8.15
N THR A 3 -4.29 14.65 8.31
CA THR A 3 -4.54 13.60 9.32
C THR A 3 -4.41 14.12 10.75
N VAL A 4 -3.52 15.09 10.98
CA VAL A 4 -3.31 15.71 12.30
C VAL A 4 -4.40 16.75 12.62
N GLN A 5 -5.02 17.32 11.59
CA GLN A 5 -6.16 18.24 11.72
C GLN A 5 -7.51 17.51 11.79
N GLU A 6 -7.50 16.19 12.01
CA GLU A 6 -8.70 15.33 12.02
C GLU A 6 -9.53 15.37 10.72
N GLN A 7 -8.96 15.90 9.63
CA GLN A 7 -9.60 15.94 8.31
C GLN A 7 -9.33 14.65 7.54
N TYR A 8 -9.78 13.53 8.09
CA TYR A 8 -9.54 12.19 7.55
C TYR A 8 -10.09 12.03 6.13
N ARG A 9 -11.25 12.63 5.82
CA ARG A 9 -11.84 12.62 4.47
C ARG A 9 -10.93 13.26 3.41
N MET A 10 -10.30 14.40 3.74
CA MET A 10 -9.37 15.06 2.83
C MET A 10 -8.09 14.24 2.68
N ALA A 11 -7.53 13.72 3.78
CA ALA A 11 -6.36 12.86 3.73
C ALA A 11 -6.58 11.63 2.82
N LEU A 12 -7.75 11.01 2.91
CA LEU A 12 -8.14 9.87 2.06
C LEU A 12 -8.31 10.27 0.60
N SER A 13 -8.94 11.42 0.33
CA SER A 13 -9.04 11.92 -1.05
C SER A 13 -7.66 12.17 -1.67
N LEU A 14 -6.69 12.64 -0.89
CA LEU A 14 -5.31 12.84 -1.36
C LEU A 14 -4.59 11.52 -1.62
N ILE A 15 -4.81 10.48 -0.80
CA ILE A 15 -4.28 9.14 -1.07
C ILE A 15 -4.88 8.58 -2.37
N ALA A 16 -6.18 8.80 -2.62
CA ALA A 16 -6.83 8.40 -3.86
C ALA A 16 -6.30 9.16 -5.08
N VAL A 17 -6.03 10.46 -4.93
CA VAL A 17 -5.40 11.28 -5.97
C VAL A 17 -3.97 10.78 -6.25
N ALA A 18 -3.19 10.44 -5.23
CA ALA A 18 -1.86 9.84 -5.41
C ALA A 18 -1.94 8.51 -6.17
N ALA A 19 -2.92 7.66 -5.88
CA ALA A 19 -3.21 6.43 -6.64
C ALA A 19 -3.46 6.70 -8.13
N PHE A 20 -4.16 7.79 -8.44
CA PHE A 20 -4.44 8.16 -9.82
C PHE A 20 -3.17 8.63 -10.55
N PHE A 21 -2.35 9.46 -9.92
CA PHE A 21 -1.09 9.94 -10.50
C PHE A 21 -0.06 8.83 -10.71
N ASP A 22 0.06 7.88 -9.78
CA ASP A 22 0.94 6.71 -9.90
C ASP A 22 0.67 5.91 -11.19
N VAL A 23 -0.62 5.67 -11.47
CA VAL A 23 -1.05 5.00 -12.71
C VAL A 23 -0.71 5.84 -13.95
N LEU A 24 -0.88 7.15 -13.89
CA LEU A 24 -0.58 8.05 -15.01
C LEU A 24 0.93 8.10 -15.31
N ASP A 25 1.78 8.27 -14.29
CA ASP A 25 3.23 8.36 -14.46
C ASP A 25 3.78 7.04 -15.03
N GLY A 26 3.27 5.90 -14.54
CA GLY A 26 3.60 4.58 -15.06
C GLY A 26 3.12 4.34 -16.50
N LEU A 27 2.04 4.98 -16.95
CA LEU A 27 1.57 4.92 -18.34
C LEU A 27 2.40 5.84 -19.25
N LEU A 28 2.67 7.06 -18.82
CA LEU A 28 3.46 8.05 -19.57
C LEU A 28 4.90 7.55 -19.78
N ALA A 29 5.54 6.98 -18.76
CA ALA A 29 6.88 6.40 -18.88
C ALA A 29 6.95 5.27 -19.93
N ARG A 30 5.89 4.46 -20.06
CA ARG A 30 5.81 3.40 -21.08
C ARG A 30 5.54 3.95 -22.47
N LEU A 31 4.66 4.95 -22.60
CA LEU A 31 4.32 5.58 -23.88
C LEU A 31 5.49 6.35 -24.47
N LEU A 32 6.29 7.01 -23.63
CA LEU A 32 7.45 7.79 -24.05
C LEU A 32 8.71 6.94 -24.24
N HIS A 33 8.65 5.64 -23.96
CA HIS A 33 9.81 4.73 -23.95
C HIS A 33 10.99 5.23 -23.09
N CYS A 34 10.74 6.15 -22.14
CA CYS A 34 11.73 6.71 -21.23
C CYS A 34 11.67 5.97 -19.88
N THR A 35 12.03 4.69 -19.87
CA THR A 35 12.18 3.94 -18.61
C THR A 35 13.64 3.88 -18.21
N SER A 36 14.01 4.51 -17.09
CA SER A 36 15.34 4.40 -16.50
C SER A 36 15.32 3.53 -15.25
N GLU A 37 16.42 2.84 -14.96
CA GLU A 37 16.55 2.05 -13.72
C GLU A 37 16.45 2.93 -12.47
N PHE A 38 16.96 4.16 -12.54
CA PHE A 38 16.81 5.15 -11.48
C PHE A 38 15.33 5.54 -11.27
N GLY A 39 14.60 5.78 -12.36
CA GLY A 39 13.17 6.11 -12.32
C GLY A 39 12.34 5.01 -11.68
N LYS A 40 12.63 3.73 -11.97
CA LYS A 40 11.96 2.59 -11.32
C LYS A 40 12.17 2.56 -9.80
N GLN A 41 13.37 2.90 -9.33
CA GLN A 41 13.64 2.97 -7.89
C GLN A 41 12.94 4.16 -7.24
N LEU A 42 12.88 5.31 -7.93
CA LEU A 42 12.17 6.50 -7.46
C LEU A 42 10.65 6.27 -7.37
N ASP A 43 10.06 5.63 -8.39
CA ASP A 43 8.68 5.17 -8.43
C ASP A 43 8.34 4.28 -7.23
N SER A 44 9.21 3.29 -6.96
CA SER A 44 9.09 2.45 -5.76
C SER A 44 9.15 3.22 -4.44
N LEU A 45 10.05 4.21 -4.31
CA LEU A 45 10.10 5.05 -3.10
C LEU A 45 8.82 5.88 -2.95
N ALA A 46 8.30 6.43 -4.05
CA ALA A 46 7.05 7.19 -4.05
C ALA A 46 5.86 6.29 -3.66
N ASP A 47 5.81 5.07 -4.18
CA ASP A 47 4.85 4.02 -3.82
C ASP A 47 4.85 3.71 -2.32
N LEU A 48 6.05 3.54 -1.74
CA LEU A 48 6.22 3.24 -0.33
C LEU A 48 5.71 4.38 0.56
N ILE A 49 5.92 5.63 0.16
CA ILE A 49 5.45 6.78 0.94
C ILE A 49 3.93 6.95 0.78
N SER A 50 3.43 6.88 -0.45
CA SER A 50 2.03 7.17 -0.78
C SER A 50 1.07 6.07 -0.32
N PHE A 51 1.46 4.80 -0.44
CA PHE A 51 0.60 3.67 -0.09
C PHE A 51 1.08 2.86 1.12
N GLY A 52 2.31 3.09 1.58
CA GLY A 52 2.83 2.54 2.82
C GLY A 52 2.62 3.51 3.98
N ALA A 53 3.38 4.62 3.96
CA ALA A 53 3.46 5.54 5.08
C ALA A 53 2.18 6.34 5.30
N ALA A 54 1.60 6.94 4.26
CA ALA A 54 0.40 7.77 4.39
C ALA A 54 -0.81 7.05 5.01
N PRO A 55 -1.24 5.86 4.54
CA PRO A 55 -2.39 5.17 5.13
C PRO A 55 -2.12 4.63 6.55
N VAL A 56 -0.91 4.15 6.83
CA VAL A 56 -0.53 3.73 8.18
C VAL A 56 -0.53 4.91 9.15
N TYR A 57 0.00 6.05 8.73
CA TYR A 57 0.04 7.26 9.55
C TYR A 57 -1.37 7.76 9.84
N LEU A 58 -2.26 7.72 8.84
CA LEU A 58 -3.67 8.05 9.02
C LEU A 58 -4.33 7.21 10.11
N ILE A 59 -4.15 5.89 10.07
CA ILE A 59 -4.78 4.98 11.04
C ILE A 59 -4.14 5.08 12.42
N PHE A 60 -2.82 5.32 12.47
CA PHE A 60 -2.11 5.52 13.72
C PHE A 60 -2.74 6.66 14.53
N PHE A 61 -2.95 7.81 13.89
CA PHE A 61 -3.57 8.97 14.53
C PHE A 61 -5.09 8.85 14.71
N TYR A 62 -5.78 8.12 13.83
CA TYR A 62 -7.25 8.03 13.90
C TYR A 62 -7.76 7.01 14.93
N LYS A 63 -7.13 5.84 15.06
CA LYS A 63 -7.66 4.71 15.86
C LYS A 63 -6.66 4.14 16.87
N LEU A 64 -5.37 4.43 16.72
CA LEU A 64 -4.29 3.80 17.49
C LEU A 64 -3.59 4.78 18.44
N SER A 65 -4.10 6.01 18.57
CA SER A 65 -3.57 7.05 19.45
C SER A 65 -3.50 6.62 20.92
N ASP A 66 -4.43 5.76 21.35
CA ASP A 66 -4.49 5.23 22.71
C ASP A 66 -3.55 4.03 22.93
N MET A 67 -3.11 3.37 21.84
CA MET A 67 -2.27 2.17 21.87
C MET A 67 -0.90 2.46 21.26
N GLN A 68 -0.26 3.57 21.66
CA GLN A 68 0.92 4.13 21.00
C GLN A 68 2.05 3.12 20.77
N GLY A 69 2.36 2.26 21.76
CA GLY A 69 3.43 1.26 21.64
C GLY A 69 3.15 0.17 20.59
N LEU A 70 2.03 -0.54 20.73
CA LEU A 70 1.66 -1.63 19.80
C LEU A 70 1.26 -1.09 18.42
N GLY A 71 0.60 0.06 18.39
CA GLY A 71 0.20 0.72 17.15
C GLY A 71 1.41 1.19 16.33
N ALA A 72 2.42 1.76 16.98
CA ALA A 72 3.65 2.18 16.31
C ALA A 72 4.45 0.97 15.81
N ALA A 73 4.53 -0.10 16.61
CA ALA A 73 5.19 -1.34 16.19
C ALA A 73 4.53 -1.95 14.94
N ALA A 74 3.19 -2.01 14.90
CA ALA A 74 2.44 -2.50 13.75
C ALA A 74 2.62 -1.62 12.51
N ALA A 75 2.62 -0.29 12.70
CA ALA A 75 2.87 0.70 11.65
C ALA A 75 4.26 0.53 11.01
N ILE A 76 5.31 0.42 11.85
CA ILE A 76 6.70 0.22 11.40
C ILE A 76 6.82 -1.11 10.65
N MET A 77 6.21 -2.17 11.18
CA MET A 77 6.22 -3.48 10.54
C MET A 77 5.58 -3.43 9.15
N PHE A 78 4.44 -2.75 8.98
CA PHE A 78 3.80 -2.59 7.68
C PHE A 78 4.69 -1.86 6.67
N LEU A 79 5.33 -0.77 7.10
CA LEU A 79 6.24 0.00 6.25
C LEU A 79 7.48 -0.83 5.87
N ALA A 80 8.07 -1.56 6.83
CA ALA A 80 9.22 -2.43 6.58
C ALA A 80 8.87 -3.59 5.63
N CYS A 81 7.72 -4.24 5.84
CA CYS A 81 7.20 -5.29 4.96
C CYS A 81 6.92 -4.76 3.54
N GLY A 82 6.34 -3.57 3.43
CA GLY A 82 6.12 -2.87 2.17
C GLY A 82 7.43 -2.59 1.42
N ALA A 83 8.44 -2.06 2.11
CA ALA A 83 9.76 -1.79 1.54
C ALA A 83 10.46 -3.08 1.08
N LEU A 84 10.44 -4.14 1.89
CA LEU A 84 11.00 -5.44 1.53
C LEU A 84 10.31 -6.05 0.29
N ARG A 85 8.99 -5.90 0.17
CA ARG A 85 8.24 -6.34 -1.01
C ARG A 85 8.70 -5.61 -2.27
N LEU A 86 8.82 -4.28 -2.22
CA LEU A 86 9.24 -3.45 -3.34
C LEU A 86 10.69 -3.73 -3.76
N ALA A 87 11.60 -3.83 -2.79
CA ALA A 87 13.00 -4.20 -3.06
C ALA A 87 13.09 -5.56 -3.76
N ARG A 88 12.29 -6.54 -3.33
CA ARG A 88 12.21 -7.85 -4.01
C ARG A 88 11.64 -7.72 -5.42
N PHE A 89 10.59 -6.93 -5.62
CA PHE A 89 9.98 -6.72 -6.93
C PHE A 89 10.97 -6.08 -7.94
N ASN A 90 11.81 -5.14 -7.49
CA ASN A 90 12.80 -4.49 -8.33
C ASN A 90 14.01 -5.39 -8.67
N LEU A 91 14.36 -6.34 -7.78
CA LEU A 91 15.53 -7.21 -7.95
C LEU A 91 15.23 -8.56 -8.63
N LEU A 92 13.97 -9.03 -8.57
CA LEU A 92 13.57 -10.28 -9.21
C LEU A 92 13.23 -10.05 -10.70
N PRO A 93 13.71 -10.90 -11.63
CA PRO A 93 13.33 -10.81 -13.04
C PRO A 93 11.80 -10.97 -13.19
N PRO A 94 11.19 -10.37 -14.23
CA PRO A 94 9.74 -10.39 -14.43
C PRO A 94 9.24 -11.82 -14.61
N SER A 95 8.84 -12.44 -13.49
CA SER A 95 8.27 -13.78 -13.47
C SER A 95 6.79 -13.69 -13.88
N LYS A 96 6.32 -14.63 -14.71
CA LYS A 96 4.91 -14.71 -15.19
C LYS A 96 3.86 -14.87 -14.07
N LYS A 97 4.26 -14.99 -12.80
CA LYS A 97 3.37 -15.15 -11.65
C LYS A 97 3.48 -13.91 -10.76
N PHE A 98 2.39 -13.15 -10.63
CA PHE A 98 2.27 -12.09 -9.63
C PHE A 98 2.34 -12.73 -8.23
N THR A 99 3.40 -12.43 -7.49
CA THR A 99 3.62 -12.91 -6.12
C THR A 99 3.41 -11.77 -5.13
N GLY A 100 2.48 -11.96 -4.19
CA GLY A 100 2.20 -11.02 -3.10
C GLY A 100 1.18 -9.92 -3.44
N LEU A 101 0.53 -9.39 -2.39
CA LEU A 101 -0.45 -8.31 -2.48
C LEU A 101 0.25 -6.96 -2.82
N PRO A 102 -0.23 -6.18 -3.79
CA PRO A 102 0.24 -4.81 -4.05
C PRO A 102 0.22 -3.91 -2.82
N ILE A 103 1.29 -3.12 -2.62
CA ILE A 103 1.35 -2.12 -1.56
C ILE A 103 0.25 -1.07 -1.71
N THR A 104 -0.02 -0.69 -2.96
CA THR A 104 -1.17 0.11 -3.37
C THR A 104 -2.50 -0.49 -2.90
N ALA A 105 -2.75 -1.76 -3.20
CA ALA A 105 -3.97 -2.45 -2.78
C ALA A 105 -4.11 -2.56 -1.26
N ALA A 106 -3.02 -2.85 -0.54
CA ALA A 106 -3.04 -2.90 0.92
C ALA A 106 -3.31 -1.53 1.53
N GLY A 107 -2.63 -0.48 1.04
CA GLY A 107 -2.80 0.90 1.51
C GLY A 107 -4.20 1.46 1.24
N ILE A 108 -4.76 1.17 0.07
CA ILE A 108 -6.14 1.54 -0.29
C ILE A 108 -7.14 0.77 0.57
N LEU A 109 -6.95 -0.53 0.79
CA LEU A 109 -7.83 -1.33 1.64
C LEU A 109 -7.81 -0.81 3.09
N LEU A 110 -6.62 -0.49 3.61
CA LEU A 110 -6.43 0.08 4.93
C LEU A 110 -7.17 1.42 5.06
N SER A 111 -7.01 2.28 4.06
CA SER A 111 -7.65 3.60 3.94
C SER A 111 -9.18 3.49 3.81
N CYS A 112 -9.68 2.50 3.09
CA CYS A 112 -11.11 2.29 2.89
C CYS A 112 -11.77 1.74 4.17
N LEU A 113 -11.11 0.81 4.85
CA LEU A 113 -11.59 0.24 6.11
C LEU A 113 -11.66 1.28 7.24
N SER A 114 -10.80 2.30 7.23
CA SER A 114 -10.90 3.39 8.21
C SER A 114 -12.11 4.31 8.00
N LEU A 115 -12.74 4.31 6.81
CA LEU A 115 -13.97 5.06 6.52
C LEU A 115 -15.25 4.32 6.91
N LEU A 116 -15.23 2.99 6.86
CA LEU A 116 -16.45 2.20 6.87
C LEU A 116 -17.05 2.04 8.27
N ASP A 117 -16.27 2.17 9.34
CA ASP A 117 -16.79 1.82 10.65
C ASP A 117 -16.07 2.54 11.80
N GLU A 118 -16.78 3.48 12.44
CA GLU A 118 -16.28 4.15 13.65
C GLU A 118 -16.25 3.21 14.87
N GLN A 119 -17.00 2.11 14.86
CA GLN A 119 -17.15 1.22 16.01
C GLN A 119 -16.13 0.07 16.06
N VAL A 120 -15.24 -0.03 15.07
CA VAL A 120 -14.19 -1.05 15.07
C VAL A 120 -13.20 -0.81 16.21
N LYS A 121 -13.02 -1.83 17.04
CA LYS A 121 -12.07 -1.81 18.15
C LYS A 121 -10.63 -1.64 17.61
N PRO A 122 -9.79 -0.81 18.26
CA PRO A 122 -8.39 -0.58 17.85
C PRO A 122 -7.56 -1.87 17.67
N HIS A 123 -7.82 -2.88 18.50
CA HIS A 123 -7.17 -4.20 18.40
C HIS A 123 -7.37 -4.88 17.04
N LEU A 124 -8.54 -4.71 16.41
CA LEU A 124 -8.82 -5.32 15.11
C LEU A 124 -7.98 -4.68 14.00
N PHE A 125 -7.73 -3.36 14.08
CA PHE A 125 -6.85 -2.66 13.15
C PHE A 125 -5.40 -3.13 13.28
N ILE A 126 -4.92 -3.38 14.51
CA ILE A 126 -3.56 -3.93 14.72
C ILE A 126 -3.44 -5.33 14.10
N ILE A 127 -4.44 -6.19 14.31
CA ILE A 127 -4.49 -7.52 13.68
C ILE A 127 -4.51 -7.38 12.15
N LEU A 128 -5.35 -6.50 11.61
CA LEU A 128 -5.46 -6.26 10.18
C LEU A 128 -4.15 -5.76 9.56
N ILE A 129 -3.52 -4.74 10.17
CA ILE A 129 -2.21 -4.22 9.73
C ILE A 129 -1.18 -5.35 9.74
N THR A 130 -1.18 -6.17 10.79
CA THR A 130 -0.27 -7.32 10.92
C THR A 130 -0.50 -8.36 9.84
N VAL A 131 -1.76 -8.74 9.60
CA VAL A 131 -2.13 -9.69 8.56
C VAL A 131 -1.77 -9.16 7.18
N LEU A 132 -2.03 -7.88 6.89
CA LEU A 132 -1.67 -7.26 5.62
C LEU A 132 -0.16 -7.19 5.42
N SER A 133 0.61 -6.86 6.47
CA SER A 133 2.08 -6.85 6.45
C SER A 133 2.63 -8.24 6.13
N LEU A 134 2.10 -9.27 6.80
CA LEU A 134 2.47 -10.66 6.54
C LEU A 134 2.07 -11.09 5.12
N LEU A 135 0.90 -10.66 4.63
CA LEU A 135 0.42 -10.97 3.29
C LEU A 135 1.26 -10.30 2.17
N MET A 136 1.82 -9.12 2.43
CA MET A 136 2.76 -8.43 1.53
C MET A 136 4.09 -9.15 1.40
N VAL A 137 4.60 -9.72 2.50
CA VAL A 137 5.83 -10.52 2.52
C VAL A 137 5.58 -11.95 2.03
N SER A 138 4.37 -12.45 2.24
CA SER A 138 3.96 -13.80 1.90
C SER A 138 3.99 -14.03 0.39
N ARG A 139 4.55 -15.17 0.01
CA ARG A 139 4.67 -15.61 -1.39
C ARG A 139 3.38 -16.29 -1.88
N ILE A 140 2.21 -15.92 -1.36
CA ILE A 140 0.95 -16.49 -1.87
C ILE A 140 0.78 -15.98 -3.30
N PRO A 141 0.75 -16.87 -4.31
CA PRO A 141 0.48 -16.48 -5.68
C PRO A 141 -0.98 -16.05 -5.77
N PHE A 142 -1.24 -14.77 -6.01
CA PHE A 142 -2.60 -14.34 -6.35
C PHE A 142 -2.91 -14.84 -7.78
N PRO A 143 -4.02 -15.56 -7.99
CA PRO A 143 -4.39 -16.04 -9.31
C PRO A 143 -4.72 -14.84 -10.20
N SER A 144 -3.83 -14.56 -11.15
CA SER A 144 -4.10 -13.62 -12.24
C SER A 144 -5.32 -14.10 -13.03
N LEU A 145 -6.39 -13.28 -13.04
CA LEU A 145 -7.58 -13.46 -13.88
C LEU A 145 -7.28 -13.36 -15.40
N LYS A 146 -6.02 -13.29 -15.84
CA LYS A 146 -5.67 -13.39 -17.26
C LYS A 146 -5.88 -14.78 -17.86
N LYS A 147 -6.08 -15.84 -17.05
CA LYS A 147 -6.31 -17.19 -17.58
C LYS A 147 -7.76 -17.49 -17.98
N ILE A 148 -8.73 -16.66 -17.63
CA ILE A 148 -10.16 -16.93 -17.95
C ILE A 148 -10.55 -16.32 -19.31
N ALA A 149 -9.90 -15.22 -19.73
CA ALA A 149 -10.22 -14.55 -20.99
C ALA A 149 -9.55 -15.17 -22.24
N ALA A 150 -8.56 -16.06 -22.08
CA ALA A 150 -7.83 -16.68 -23.20
C ALA A 150 -8.37 -18.06 -23.62
N ARG A 151 -9.59 -18.42 -23.18
CA ARG A 151 -10.29 -19.62 -23.64
C ARG A 151 -11.66 -19.23 -24.19
N LYS A 152 -11.66 -18.60 -25.36
CA LYS A 152 -12.74 -18.74 -26.33
C LYS A 152 -12.19 -18.59 -27.73
#